data_AF-A0AAW0LZH4-F1
#
_entry.id   AF-A0AAW0LZH4-F1
#
_cell.length_a   1.000
_cell.length_b   1.000
_cell.length_c   1.000
_cell.angle_alpha   90.00
_cell.angle_beta   90.00
_cell.angle_gamma   90.00
#
_symmetry.space_group_name_H-M   'P 1'
#
loop_
_entity.id
_entity.type
_entity.pdbx_description
1 polymer ?
#
loop_
_entity_poly.entity_id
_entity_poly.type
_entity_poly.pdbx_seq_one_letter_code
_entity_poly.pdbx_strand_id
1 'polypeptide(L)'
;MREEEKLKEILDPKLETDENDERVITAIKVVLWCIQEDMHLRPAMTKVVQMLEGHCSVPQPPTSSKLDSRSSFAKSNSEASNSTSRMKNYYSDAHLSSVQLSGPS
;
A
#
# COMPACT_ATOMS: atom_id res chain seq x y z
N MET A 1 8.26 -11.18 16.99
CA MET A 1 7.67 -12.52 16.71
C MET A 1 6.16 -12.37 16.58
N ARG A 2 5.67 -11.88 15.44
CA ARG A 2 4.29 -11.91 14.94
C ARG A 2 4.47 -11.67 13.44
N GLU A 3 3.96 -12.44 12.48
CA GLU A 3 2.69 -13.14 12.39
C GLU A 3 2.97 -14.47 11.66
N GLU A 4 2.83 -15.61 12.33
CA GLU A 4 2.52 -16.83 11.58
C GLU A 4 1.07 -16.67 11.14
N GLU A 5 0.87 -16.62 9.82
CA GLU A 5 -0.40 -16.45 9.14
C GLU A 5 -1.45 -17.41 9.71
N LYS A 6 -2.32 -16.93 10.60
CA LYS A 6 -3.43 -17.74 11.09
C LYS A 6 -4.52 -17.72 10.04
N LEU A 7 -4.29 -18.43 8.93
CA LEU A 7 -5.24 -18.57 7.80
C LEU A 7 -6.63 -18.97 8.30
N LYS A 8 -6.69 -19.78 9.37
CA LYS A 8 -7.93 -20.17 10.07
C LYS A 8 -8.77 -19.00 10.60
N GLU A 9 -8.19 -17.83 10.87
CA GLU A 9 -8.95 -16.66 11.33
C GLU A 9 -9.66 -15.93 10.19
N ILE A 10 -9.21 -16.13 8.95
CA ILE A 10 -9.73 -15.47 7.76
C ILE A 10 -10.77 -16.36 7.06
N LEU A 11 -10.64 -17.68 7.18
CA LEU A 11 -11.56 -18.64 6.58
C LEU A 11 -12.90 -18.70 7.32
N ASP A 12 -14.00 -18.66 6.57
CA ASP A 12 -15.33 -18.91 7.12
C ASP A 12 -15.40 -20.35 7.65
N PRO A 13 -15.76 -20.57 8.93
CA PRO A 13 -15.89 -21.92 9.50
C PRO A 13 -16.86 -22.84 8.77
N LYS A 14 -17.78 -22.29 7.96
CA LYS A 14 -18.73 -23.07 7.13
C LYS A 14 -18.13 -23.53 5.81
N LEU A 15 -16.96 -23.02 5.44
CA LEU A 15 -16.27 -23.42 4.23
C LEU A 15 -15.54 -24.74 4.52
N GLU A 16 -15.92 -25.82 3.84
CA GLU A 16 -15.22 -27.11 3.93
C GLU A 16 -13.91 -27.03 3.13
N THR A 17 -12.91 -26.33 3.67
CA THR A 17 -11.62 -26.15 3.00
C THR A 17 -10.49 -26.15 4.01
N ASP A 18 -9.38 -26.78 3.63
CA ASP A 18 -8.21 -26.88 4.49
C ASP A 18 -7.35 -25.61 4.44
N GLU A 19 -6.64 -25.32 5.52
CA GLU A 19 -5.73 -24.16 5.58
C GLU A 19 -4.56 -24.28 4.59
N ASN A 20 -4.19 -25.51 4.22
CA ASN A 20 -3.15 -25.81 3.25
C ASN A 20 -3.70 -26.04 1.84
N ASP A 21 -4.98 -25.72 1.59
CA ASP A 21 -5.52 -25.73 0.22
C ASP A 21 -4.85 -24.60 -0.59
N GLU A 22 -4.11 -24.99 -1.63
CA GLU A 22 -3.43 -24.06 -2.54
C GLU A 22 -4.37 -23.03 -3.17
N ARG A 23 -5.66 -23.37 -3.34
CA ARG A 23 -6.68 -22.44 -3.86
C ARG A 23 -6.96 -21.33 -2.86
N VAL A 24 -7.02 -21.67 -1.57
CA VAL A 24 -7.18 -20.70 -0.48
C VAL A 24 -5.97 -19.79 -0.41
N ILE A 25 -4.77 -20.37 -0.38
CA ILE A 25 -3.51 -19.62 -0.33
C ILE A 25 -3.41 -18.68 -1.54
N THR A 26 -3.76 -19.16 -2.73
CA THR A 26 -3.78 -18.37 -3.96
C THR A 26 -4.80 -17.24 -3.87
N ALA A 27 -6.04 -17.52 -3.46
CA ALA A 27 -7.09 -16.51 -3.33
C ALA A 27 -6.69 -15.41 -2.35
N ILE A 28 -6.09 -15.76 -1.21
CA ILE A 28 -5.61 -14.80 -0.21
C ILE A 28 -4.51 -13.91 -0.82
N LYS A 29 -3.51 -14.48 -1.48
CA LYS A 29 -2.45 -13.71 -2.15
C LYS A 29 -3.02 -12.76 -3.21
N VAL A 30 -3.98 -13.22 -4.00
CA VAL A 30 -4.66 -12.41 -5.03
C VAL A 30 -5.42 -11.25 -4.40
N VAL A 31 -6.17 -11.49 -3.32
CA VAL A 31 -6.88 -10.43 -2.59
C VAL A 31 -5.90 -9.41 -2.05
N LEU A 32 -4.78 -9.84 -1.46
CA LEU A 32 -3.74 -8.95 -0.95
C LEU A 32 -3.14 -8.06 -2.05
N TRP A 33 -2.99 -8.55 -3.28
CA TRP A 33 -2.62 -7.72 -4.43
C TRP A 33 -3.72 -6.73 -4.84
N CYS A 34 -4.99 -7.14 -4.80
CA CYS A 34 -6.12 -6.30 -5.21
C CYS A 34 -6.41 -5.12 -4.26
N ILE A 35 -6.12 -5.28 -2.96
CA ILE A 35 -6.42 -4.27 -1.94
C ILE A 35 -5.25 -3.33 -1.64
N GLN A 36 -4.18 -3.35 -2.44
CA GLN A 36 -3.03 -2.47 -2.25
C GLN A 36 -3.44 -0.99 -2.30
N GLU A 37 -2.83 -0.18 -1.43
CA GLU A 37 -3.11 1.26 -1.37
C GLU A 37 -2.70 1.95 -2.67
N ASP A 38 -1.51 1.63 -3.18
CA ASP A 38 -1.05 2.06 -4.50
C ASP A 38 -1.81 1.32 -5.61
N MET A 39 -2.57 2.07 -6.40
CA MET A 39 -3.34 1.56 -7.53
C MET A 39 -2.46 0.94 -8.62
N HIS A 40 -1.21 1.36 -8.76
CA HIS A 40 -0.29 0.83 -9.77
C HIS A 40 0.21 -0.58 -9.44
N LEU A 41 0.12 -0.99 -8.18
CA LEU A 41 0.43 -2.35 -7.75
C LEU A 41 -0.74 -3.31 -7.95
N ARG A 42 -1.96 -2.80 -8.13
CA ARG A 42 -3.15 -3.65 -8.32
C ARG A 42 -3.11 -4.33 -9.68
N PRO A 43 -3.26 -5.66 -9.76
CA PRO A 43 -3.25 -6.38 -11.02
C PRO A 43 -4.50 -6.07 -11.87
N ALA A 44 -4.34 -6.10 -13.19
CA ALA A 44 -5.48 -6.02 -14.11
C ALA A 44 -6.44 -7.22 -13.91
N MET A 45 -7.74 -7.03 -14.13
CA MET A 45 -8.74 -8.09 -13.94
C MET A 45 -8.46 -9.36 -14.74
N THR A 46 -7.97 -9.25 -15.97
CA THR A 46 -7.55 -10.42 -16.77
C THR A 46 -6.47 -11.23 -16.06
N LYS A 47 -5.51 -10.55 -15.42
CA LYS A 47 -4.42 -11.19 -14.69
C LYS A 47 -4.93 -11.81 -13.39
N VAL A 48 -5.87 -11.16 -12.70
CA VAL A 48 -6.56 -11.73 -11.52
C VAL A 48 -7.25 -13.06 -11.87
N VAL A 49 -8.01 -13.09 -12.96
CA VAL A 49 -8.68 -14.32 -13.42
C VAL A 49 -7.67 -15.41 -13.74
N GLN A 50 -6.60 -15.10 -14.49
CA GLN A 50 -5.54 -16.06 -14.78
C GLN A 50 -4.88 -16.62 -13.52
N MET A 51 -4.68 -15.80 -12.48
CA MET A 51 -4.15 -16.26 -11.19
C MET A 51 -5.12 -17.22 -10.49
N LEU A 52 -6.42 -16.89 -10.44
CA LEU A 52 -7.44 -17.70 -9.78
C LEU A 52 -7.74 -19.03 -10.50
N GLU A 53 -7.64 -19.04 -11.83
CA GLU A 53 -7.78 -20.25 -12.66
C GLU A 53 -6.53 -21.14 -12.63
N GLY A 54 -5.42 -20.67 -12.04
CA GLY A 54 -4.16 -21.41 -11.97
C GLY A 54 -3.33 -21.36 -13.27
N HIS A 55 -3.65 -20.44 -14.19
CA HIS A 55 -2.92 -20.22 -15.44
C HIS A 55 -1.58 -19.50 -15.23
N CYS A 56 -1.36 -18.88 -14.06
CA CYS A 56 -0.08 -18.30 -13.69
C CYS A 56 0.18 -18.35 -12.19
N SER A 57 1.45 -18.44 -11.79
CA SER A 57 1.84 -18.37 -10.38
C SER A 57 1.59 -16.99 -9.79
N VAL A 58 1.26 -16.97 -8.50
CA VAL A 58 1.02 -15.74 -7.74
C VAL A 58 2.24 -15.45 -6.87
N PRO A 59 2.97 -14.34 -7.14
CA PRO A 59 4.09 -13.94 -6.28
C PRO A 59 3.59 -13.49 -4.91
N GLN A 60 4.48 -13.51 -3.92
CA GLN A 60 4.20 -12.95 -2.59
C GLN A 60 3.79 -11.47 -2.74
N PRO A 61 2.61 -11.06 -2.24
CA PRO A 61 2.18 -9.66 -2.27
C PRO A 61 3.12 -8.77 -1.44
N PRO A 62 3.26 -7.49 -1.81
CA PRO A 62 3.98 -6.53 -0.98
C PRO A 62 3.29 -6.39 0.37
N THR A 63 4.08 -6.42 1.44
CA THR A 63 3.59 -6.15 2.79
C THR A 63 3.22 -4.68 2.89
N SER A 64 1.97 -4.40 3.29
CA SER A 64 1.59 -3.04 3.66
C SER A 64 2.41 -2.66 4.90
N SER A 65 3.50 -1.92 4.72
CA SER A 65 4.15 -1.28 5.85
C SER A 65 3.11 -0.33 6.44
N LYS A 66 2.68 -0.60 7.68
CA LYS A 66 1.97 0.42 8.46
C LYS A 66 2.85 1.65 8.41
N LEU A 67 2.40 2.65 7.65
CA LEU A 67 2.98 3.97 7.69
C LEU A 67 2.69 4.46 9.10
N ASP A 68 3.67 4.25 10.00
CA ASP A 68 3.66 4.77 11.35
C ASP A 68 3.35 6.25 11.20
N SER A 69 2.12 6.64 11.53
CA SER A 69 1.69 8.02 11.59
C SER A 69 2.36 8.65 12.81
N ARG A 70 3.70 8.72 12.81
CA ARG A 70 4.46 9.60 13.67
C ARG A 70 4.40 10.97 13.02
N SER A 71 3.25 11.62 13.14
CA SER A 71 3.21 13.08 13.11
C SER A 71 3.96 13.59 14.33
N SER A 72 5.29 13.53 14.29
CA SER A 72 6.12 14.39 15.09
C SER A 72 5.97 15.76 14.46
N PHE A 73 4.94 16.49 14.87
CA PHE A 73 4.89 17.94 14.72
C PHE A 73 6.12 18.46 15.48
N ALA A 74 7.23 18.55 14.77
CA ALA A 74 8.43 19.17 15.27
C ALA A 74 8.05 20.61 15.59
N LYS A 75 7.93 20.92 16.89
CA LYS A 75 8.02 22.30 17.36
C LYS A 75 9.41 22.78 16.99
N SER A 76 9.54 23.50 15.88
CA SER A 76 10.76 24.24 15.59
C SER A 76 10.81 25.45 16.52
N ASN A 77 11.71 25.39 17.51
CA ASN A 77 12.21 26.58 18.18
C ASN A 77 13.00 27.43 17.17
N SER A 78 12.94 28.74 17.35
CA SER A 78 13.79 29.72 16.67
C SER A 78 15.26 29.38 16.90
N GLU A 79 16.06 29.25 15.84
CA GLU A 79 17.51 29.22 15.95
C GLU A 79 18.09 30.50 15.37
N ALA A 80 18.75 31.28 16.24
CA ALA A 80 19.94 31.98 15.81
C ALA A 80 21.05 30.93 15.58
N SER A 81 21.69 31.03 14.42
CA SER A 81 23.10 30.68 14.18
C SER A 81 23.46 29.22 13.82
N ASN A 82 23.61 29.01 12.51
CA ASN A 82 24.62 28.24 11.74
C ASN A 82 25.36 27.04 12.38
N SER A 83 25.15 25.83 11.82
CA SER A 83 26.19 25.00 11.17
C SER A 83 25.63 23.74 10.48
N THR A 84 26.46 23.19 9.59
CA THR A 84 26.30 22.21 8.52
C THR A 84 25.62 20.86 8.80
N SER A 85 24.68 20.47 7.92
CA SER A 85 24.52 19.16 7.24
C SER A 85 23.03 18.84 7.01
N ARG A 86 22.46 19.36 5.91
CA ARG A 86 21.03 19.17 5.59
C ARG A 86 20.86 18.12 4.51
N MET A 87 20.38 16.94 4.93
CA MET A 87 19.78 15.91 4.08
C MET A 87 18.86 16.58 3.03
N LYS A 88 19.06 16.27 1.75
CA LYS A 88 18.20 16.72 0.65
C LYS A 88 17.08 15.70 0.44
N ASN A 89 15.86 16.04 0.86
CA ASN A 89 14.67 15.31 0.43
C ASN A 89 14.21 15.86 -0.92
N TYR A 90 14.38 15.02 -1.94
CA TYR A 90 13.81 15.16 -3.28
C TYR A 90 12.30 14.88 -3.22
N TYR A 91 11.47 15.92 -3.18
CA TYR A 91 10.16 15.99 -3.86
C TYR A 91 9.45 17.28 -3.43
N SER A 92 9.32 18.23 -4.35
CA SER A 92 8.20 19.17 -4.41
C SER A 92 8.23 19.79 -5.79
N ASP A 93 7.73 19.04 -6.76
CA ASP A 93 7.21 19.63 -7.98
C ASP A 93 5.69 19.51 -7.92
N ALA A 94 5.07 20.57 -7.43
CA ALA A 94 3.66 20.86 -7.61
C ALA A 94 3.56 22.37 -7.71
N HIS A 95 3.86 22.87 -8.91
CA HIS A 95 3.50 24.21 -9.36
C HIS A 95 1.99 24.40 -9.17
N LEU A 96 1.58 24.97 -8.04
CA LEU A 96 0.23 25.50 -7.87
C LEU A 96 0.18 26.85 -8.61
N SER A 97 -0.11 26.83 -9.91
CA SER A 97 -0.40 28.05 -10.67
C SER A 97 -1.77 28.58 -10.23
N SER A 98 -1.78 29.81 -9.74
CA SER A 98 -3.01 30.54 -9.41
C SER A 98 -3.80 30.83 -10.69
N VAL A 99 -5.05 30.36 -10.74
CA VAL A 99 -6.02 30.77 -11.78
C VAL A 99 -6.52 32.16 -11.40
N GLN A 100 -6.09 33.19 -12.15
CA GLN A 100 -6.61 34.55 -12.03
C GLN A 100 -8.03 34.58 -12.63
N LEU A 101 -9.07 34.63 -11.79
CA LEU A 101 -10.43 34.92 -12.24
C LEU A 101 -10.54 36.41 -12.54
N SER A 102 -10.60 36.76 -13.83
CA SER A 102 -10.94 38.11 -14.27
C SER A 102 -12.42 38.38 -13.93
N GLY A 103 -12.70 39.48 -13.23
CA GLY A 103 -14.07 39.92 -12.95
C GLY A 103 -14.78 40.50 -14.19
N PRO A 104 -16.12 40.57 -14.20
CA PRO A 104 -16.92 40.97 -15.36
C PRO A 104 -16.83 42.48 -15.64
N SER A 105 -16.99 42.82 -16.93
CA SER A 105 -16.93 44.17 -17.52
C SER A 105 -18.00 45.14 -17.02
#